data_AF-R9BSG0-F1
#
_entry.id   AF-R9BSG0-F1
#
_cell.length_a   1.000
_cell.length_b   1.000
_cell.length_c   1.000
_cell.angle_alpha   90.00
_cell.angle_beta   90.00
_cell.angle_gamma   90.00
#
_symmetry.space_group_name_H-M   'P 1'
#
loop_
_entity.id
_entity.type
_entity.pdbx_description
1 polymer ?
#
loop_
_entity_poly.entity_id
_entity_poly.type
_entity_poly.pdbx_seq_one_letter_code
_entity_poly.pdbx_strand_id
1 'polypeptide(L)'
;MPILIPSSLIIIIAITFYLSNKRSKRIFNEALNEYRSNFIFTSDDVLPYPPSNTSPALVSYLYDKNNIDLSIVPSTLMYLANKGFYKLDSTLSNGNELVTVKFKRIKDSSKCEYSHLKVLMDWFKTYEDNKNEFSFDSIKIKVDESKNIAKNFYNSYWDFINEIRLNGKLHNYYIIIKNKEVLSNDAYNEYLQWCAYKKYLLSLIDNKDTNNIKESIIYASALGISNYDLEMDLTDSKENYSYDNNFNNTFYSYYITNAFLFNEIHNIADNNHNSNSNFNNGLDFSNNSFNDFSSGGGFSGGGGGDSGAF
;
A
#
# COMPACT_ATOMS: atom_id res chain seq x y z
N MET A 1 -3.80 -17.20 49.31
CA MET A 1 -4.62 -18.31 48.77
C MET A 1 -4.89 -18.03 47.30
N PRO A 2 -4.56 -18.93 46.37
CA PRO A 2 -4.96 -18.77 44.98
C PRO A 2 -6.48 -19.03 44.85
N ILE A 3 -7.19 -18.14 44.17
CA ILE A 3 -8.61 -18.30 43.87
C ILE A 3 -8.73 -19.36 42.77
N LEU A 4 -9.11 -20.58 43.15
CA LEU A 4 -9.46 -21.65 42.21
C LEU A 4 -10.82 -21.31 41.60
N ILE A 5 -10.82 -20.72 40.40
CA ILE A 5 -12.04 -20.57 39.61
C ILE A 5 -12.46 -21.96 39.15
N PRO A 6 -13.67 -22.45 39.50
CA PRO A 6 -14.12 -23.76 39.06
C PRO A 6 -14.24 -23.77 37.53
N SER A 7 -13.75 -24.84 36.90
CA SER A 7 -13.75 -25.02 35.44
C SER A 7 -15.14 -24.89 34.82
N SER A 8 -16.20 -25.24 35.56
CA SER A 8 -17.60 -25.03 35.16
C SER A 8 -17.97 -23.55 34.99
N LEU A 9 -17.43 -22.65 35.82
CA LEU A 9 -17.66 -21.21 35.70
C LEU A 9 -16.98 -20.66 34.43
N ILE A 10 -15.77 -21.13 34.12
CA ILE A 10 -15.05 -20.76 32.90
C ILE A 10 -15.85 -21.17 31.65
N ILE A 11 -16.40 -22.39 31.64
CA ILE A 11 -17.23 -22.89 30.53
C ILE A 11 -18.51 -22.06 30.38
N ILE A 12 -19.20 -21.72 31.48
CA ILE A 12 -20.41 -20.89 31.44
C ILE A 12 -20.10 -19.48 30.91
N ILE A 13 -18.98 -18.88 31.35
CA ILE A 13 -18.51 -17.57 30.85
C ILE A 13 -18.20 -17.66 29.34
N ALA A 14 -17.52 -18.71 28.90
CA ALA A 14 -17.22 -18.92 27.48
C ALA A 14 -18.49 -19.07 26.63
N ILE A 15 -19.47 -19.86 27.09
CA ILE A 15 -20.75 -20.06 26.38
C ILE A 15 -21.55 -18.76 26.32
N THR A 16 -21.64 -18.02 27.43
CA THR A 16 -22.36 -16.73 27.46
C THR A 16 -21.70 -15.70 26.56
N PHE A 17 -20.37 -15.62 26.55
CA PHE A 17 -19.63 -14.77 25.63
C PHE A 17 -19.85 -15.18 24.16
N TYR A 18 -19.80 -16.48 23.86
CA TYR A 18 -20.06 -17.00 22.51
C TYR A 18 -21.46 -16.67 22.01
N LEU A 19 -22.50 -16.91 22.82
CA LEU A 19 -23.88 -16.61 22.46
C LEU A 19 -24.13 -15.11 22.29
N SER A 20 -23.55 -14.28 23.16
CA SER A 20 -23.61 -12.82 23.06
C SER A 20 -22.95 -12.33 21.77
N ASN A 21 -21.77 -12.85 21.45
CA ASN A 21 -21.05 -12.51 20.22
C ASN A 21 -21.83 -12.94 18.97
N LYS A 22 -22.42 -14.14 18.97
CA LYS A 22 -23.26 -14.63 17.87
C LYS A 22 -24.48 -13.74 17.64
N ARG A 23 -25.17 -13.35 18.72
CA ARG A 23 -26.32 -12.43 18.64
C ARG A 23 -25.91 -11.06 18.12
N SER A 24 -24.82 -10.50 18.64
CA SER A 24 -24.26 -9.22 18.20
C SER A 24 -23.90 -9.24 16.71
N LYS A 25 -23.24 -10.31 16.25
CA LYS A 25 -22.92 -10.52 14.83
C LYS A 25 -24.19 -10.55 13.96
N ARG A 26 -25.24 -11.26 14.39
CA ARG A 26 -26.50 -11.31 13.64
C ARG A 26 -27.16 -9.93 13.51
N ILE A 27 -27.30 -9.20 14.62
CA ILE A 27 -27.92 -7.85 14.63
C ILE A 27 -27.11 -6.87 13.76
N PHE A 28 -25.78 -6.97 13.81
CA PHE A 28 -24.93 -6.17 12.94
C PHE A 28 -25.14 -6.51 11.45
N ASN A 29 -25.15 -7.79 11.10
CA ASN A 29 -25.35 -8.23 9.71
C ASN A 29 -26.72 -7.81 9.17
N GLU A 30 -27.78 -7.93 9.97
CA GLU A 30 -29.13 -7.47 9.61
C GLU A 30 -29.13 -5.95 9.29
N ALA A 31 -28.55 -5.14 10.17
CA ALA A 31 -28.47 -3.69 9.98
C ALA A 31 -27.56 -3.29 8.79
N LEU A 32 -26.47 -4.02 8.57
CA LEU A 32 -25.60 -3.81 7.41
C LEU A 32 -26.35 -4.14 6.11
N ASN A 33 -27.06 -5.26 6.05
CA ASN A 33 -27.81 -5.67 4.86
C ASN A 33 -28.92 -4.69 4.54
N GLU A 34 -29.65 -4.20 5.54
CA GLU A 34 -30.66 -3.14 5.36
C GLU A 34 -30.03 -1.85 4.82
N TYR A 35 -28.86 -1.46 5.33
CA TYR A 35 -28.13 -0.31 4.82
C TYR A 35 -27.68 -0.51 3.36
N ARG A 36 -27.17 -1.69 3.02
CA ARG A 36 -26.72 -2.06 1.66
C ARG A 36 -27.88 -2.16 0.66
N SER A 37 -29.06 -2.63 1.08
CA SER A 37 -30.21 -2.82 0.16
C SER A 37 -30.75 -1.53 -0.43
N ASN A 38 -30.40 -0.37 0.14
CA ASN A 38 -30.80 0.94 -0.36
C ASN A 38 -29.89 1.46 -1.49
N PHE A 39 -28.97 0.65 -1.99
CA PHE A 39 -27.99 1.03 -3.00
C PHE A 39 -27.87 -0.04 -4.09
N ILE A 40 -27.58 0.39 -5.32
CA ILE A 40 -27.34 -0.50 -6.46
C ILE A 40 -25.84 -0.58 -6.68
N PHE A 41 -25.25 -1.74 -6.40
CA PHE A 41 -23.82 -1.98 -6.57
C PHE A 41 -23.49 -2.40 -7.99
N THR A 42 -22.26 -2.11 -8.44
CA THR A 42 -21.72 -2.71 -9.65
C THR A 42 -21.67 -4.23 -9.51
N SER A 43 -21.84 -4.92 -10.63
CA SER A 43 -21.70 -6.36 -10.77
C SER A 43 -20.58 -6.77 -11.72
N ASP A 44 -19.75 -5.80 -12.15
CA ASP A 44 -18.65 -6.08 -13.08
C ASP A 44 -17.63 -7.00 -12.42
N ASP A 45 -17.39 -8.17 -13.03
CA ASP A 45 -16.46 -9.14 -12.48
C ASP A 45 -15.00 -8.75 -12.73
N VAL A 46 -14.74 -8.09 -13.85
CA VAL A 46 -13.41 -7.64 -14.28
C VAL A 46 -13.52 -6.25 -14.91
N LEU A 47 -12.59 -5.36 -14.55
CA LEU A 47 -12.52 -4.01 -15.12
C LEU A 47 -11.12 -3.78 -15.72
N PRO A 48 -10.97 -3.45 -17.02
CA PRO A 48 -9.66 -3.34 -17.67
C PRO A 48 -8.96 -1.99 -17.47
N TYR A 49 -9.55 -1.09 -16.68
CA TYR A 49 -9.03 0.25 -16.41
C TYR A 49 -9.30 0.64 -14.96
N PRO A 50 -8.49 1.53 -14.36
CA PRO A 50 -8.76 2.08 -13.04
C PRO A 50 -10.16 2.70 -12.99
N PRO A 51 -11.00 2.38 -11.98
CA PRO A 51 -12.39 2.84 -11.93
C PRO A 51 -12.53 4.33 -11.63
N SER A 52 -11.52 4.95 -11.04
CA SER A 52 -11.52 6.36 -10.67
C SER A 52 -10.12 6.97 -10.74
N ASN A 53 -10.04 8.30 -10.63
CA ASN A 53 -8.78 9.04 -10.53
C ASN A 53 -8.21 9.07 -9.10
N THR A 54 -8.75 8.27 -8.18
CA THR A 54 -8.31 8.19 -6.78
C THR A 54 -6.82 7.80 -6.73
N SER A 55 -6.03 8.45 -5.88
CA SER A 55 -4.59 8.16 -5.74
C SER A 55 -4.38 6.75 -5.17
N PRO A 56 -3.25 6.07 -5.49
CA PRO A 56 -2.93 4.78 -4.89
C PRO A 56 -3.02 4.80 -3.36
N ALA A 57 -2.55 5.88 -2.72
CA ALA A 57 -2.65 6.10 -1.28
C ALA A 57 -4.08 5.98 -0.72
N LEU A 58 -5.06 6.64 -1.36
CA LEU A 58 -6.45 6.54 -0.95
C LEU A 58 -7.09 5.20 -1.33
N VAL A 59 -6.67 4.60 -2.45
CA VAL A 59 -7.10 3.23 -2.81
C VAL A 59 -6.62 2.22 -1.77
N SER A 60 -5.37 2.32 -1.32
CA SER A 60 -4.83 1.46 -0.26
C SER A 60 -5.61 1.63 1.05
N TYR A 61 -5.93 2.87 1.43
CA TYR A 61 -6.76 3.12 2.61
C TYR A 61 -8.19 2.58 2.45
N LEU A 62 -8.78 2.67 1.25
CA LEU A 62 -10.10 2.09 0.96
C LEU A 62 -10.06 0.55 1.02
N TYR A 63 -9.00 -0.05 0.50
CA TYR A 63 -8.82 -1.50 0.36
C TYR A 63 -8.52 -2.16 1.71
N ASP A 64 -7.54 -1.65 2.45
CA ASP A 64 -7.20 -2.07 3.81
C ASP A 64 -6.64 -0.90 4.63
N LYS A 65 -7.54 -0.19 5.31
CA LYS A 65 -7.19 0.99 6.13
C LYS A 65 -6.20 0.72 7.26
N ASN A 66 -6.07 -0.54 7.70
CA ASN A 66 -5.21 -0.90 8.82
C ASN A 66 -3.79 -1.25 8.35
N ASN A 67 -3.65 -1.73 7.11
CA ASN A 67 -2.40 -2.23 6.56
C ASN A 67 -2.05 -1.49 5.26
N ILE A 68 -1.56 -0.25 5.40
CA ILE A 68 -1.00 0.50 4.28
C ILE A 68 0.48 0.11 4.13
N ASP A 69 0.81 -0.50 3.00
CA ASP A 69 2.16 -0.99 2.70
C ASP A 69 3.17 0.13 2.41
N LEU A 70 4.46 -0.07 2.70
CA LEU A 70 5.54 0.89 2.43
C LEU A 70 5.62 1.29 0.95
N SER A 71 5.36 0.35 0.04
CA SER A 71 5.35 0.59 -1.40
C SER A 71 4.27 1.57 -1.86
N ILE A 72 3.38 2.01 -0.96
CA ILE A 72 2.43 3.07 -1.27
C ILE A 72 3.11 4.40 -1.59
N VAL A 73 4.28 4.67 -1.00
CA VAL A 73 5.04 5.90 -1.23
C VAL A 73 5.55 5.96 -2.68
N PRO A 74 6.35 4.99 -3.17
CA PRO A 74 6.79 4.97 -4.57
C PRO A 74 5.59 4.91 -5.53
N SER A 75 4.54 4.13 -5.25
CA SER A 75 3.32 4.13 -6.08
C SER A 75 2.66 5.49 -6.20
N THR A 76 2.56 6.23 -5.09
CA THR A 76 1.95 7.57 -5.09
C THR A 76 2.84 8.60 -5.79
N LEU A 77 4.17 8.48 -5.70
CA LEU A 77 5.10 9.29 -6.49
C LEU A 77 4.98 9.01 -8.00
N MET A 78 4.87 7.73 -8.39
CA MET A 78 4.67 7.35 -9.79
C MET A 78 3.31 7.83 -10.31
N TYR A 79 2.27 7.81 -9.48
CA TYR A 79 0.98 8.45 -9.77
C TYR A 79 1.12 9.96 -9.99
N LEU A 80 1.87 10.68 -9.14
CA LEU A 80 2.12 12.11 -9.30
C LEU A 80 2.93 12.42 -10.59
N ALA A 81 3.89 11.57 -10.94
CA ALA A 81 4.56 11.62 -12.24
C ALA A 81 3.57 11.42 -13.40
N ASN A 82 2.65 10.45 -13.30
CA ASN A 82 1.62 10.23 -14.32
C ASN A 82 0.67 11.44 -14.46
N LYS A 83 0.38 12.16 -13.37
CA LYS A 83 -0.39 13.42 -13.36
C LYS A 83 0.44 14.66 -13.75
N GLY A 84 1.72 14.48 -14.10
CA GLY A 84 2.62 15.53 -14.56
C GLY A 84 3.08 16.50 -13.46
N PHE A 85 3.06 16.08 -12.19
CA PHE A 85 3.70 16.84 -11.10
C PHE A 85 5.21 16.64 -11.08
N TYR A 86 5.67 15.46 -11.49
CA TYR A 86 7.08 15.13 -11.68
C TYR A 86 7.34 14.71 -13.13
N LYS A 87 8.52 15.05 -13.63
CA LYS A 87 9.12 14.43 -14.82
C LYS A 87 10.16 13.43 -14.34
N LEU A 88 10.09 12.20 -14.86
CA LEU A 88 11.13 11.20 -14.64
C LEU A 88 12.25 11.42 -15.65
N ASP A 89 13.49 11.48 -15.17
CA ASP A 89 14.68 11.46 -15.99
C ASP A 89 15.54 10.26 -15.54
N SER A 90 16.01 9.46 -16.48
CA SER A 90 16.90 8.35 -16.19
C SER A 90 18.18 8.52 -16.97
N THR A 91 19.29 8.50 -16.26
CA THR A 91 20.55 8.08 -16.86
C THR A 91 20.62 6.56 -16.72
N LEU A 92 20.34 5.82 -17.79
CA LEU A 92 20.76 4.42 -17.85
C LEU A 92 22.29 4.42 -17.79
N SER A 93 22.86 4.00 -16.66
CA SER A 93 24.29 3.69 -16.61
C SER A 93 24.50 2.44 -17.46
N ASN A 94 25.39 2.52 -18.45
CA ASN A 94 25.81 1.34 -19.20
C ASN A 94 26.66 0.47 -18.26
N GLY A 95 26.04 -0.52 -17.62
CA GLY A 95 26.71 -1.47 -16.73
C GLY A 95 25.79 -2.03 -15.65
N ASN A 96 26.31 -2.96 -14.84
CA ASN A 96 25.62 -3.60 -13.70
C ASN A 96 25.24 -2.62 -12.54
N GLU A 97 25.13 -1.32 -12.82
CA GLU A 97 24.71 -0.31 -11.84
C GLU A 97 23.18 -0.17 -11.84
N LEU A 98 22.61 -0.04 -10.64
CA LEU A 98 21.19 0.25 -10.42
C LEU A 98 20.76 1.48 -11.23
N VAL A 99 19.59 1.38 -11.88
CA VAL A 99 19.00 2.49 -12.64
C VAL A 99 18.61 3.60 -11.66
N THR A 100 19.42 4.65 -11.56
CA THR A 100 19.05 5.83 -10.77
C THR A 100 17.95 6.61 -11.48
N VAL A 101 16.73 6.53 -10.94
CA VAL A 101 15.59 7.33 -11.39
C VAL A 101 15.60 8.68 -10.69
N LYS A 102 15.59 9.77 -11.47
CA LYS A 102 15.47 11.13 -10.95
C LYS A 102 14.05 11.65 -11.13
N PHE A 103 13.49 12.17 -10.06
CA PHE A 103 12.23 12.90 -10.05
C PHE A 103 12.52 14.39 -10.13
N LYS A 104 12.13 15.04 -11.22
CA LYS A 104 12.18 16.49 -11.39
C LYS A 104 10.82 17.10 -11.12
N ARG A 105 10.69 17.96 -10.11
CA ARG A 105 9.42 18.63 -9.81
C ARG A 105 9.07 19.65 -10.90
N ILE A 106 7.87 19.52 -11.47
CA ILE A 106 7.32 20.39 -12.54
C ILE A 106 6.19 21.28 -12.00
N LYS A 107 5.39 20.76 -11.08
CA LYS A 107 4.29 21.49 -10.44
C LYS A 107 4.56 21.62 -8.94
N ASP A 108 4.09 22.70 -8.34
CA ASP A 108 4.16 22.88 -6.89
C ASP A 108 3.06 22.08 -6.18
N SER A 109 3.33 21.67 -4.94
CA SER A 109 2.44 20.88 -4.09
C SER A 109 1.12 21.60 -3.77
N SER A 110 1.10 22.93 -3.84
CA SER A 110 -0.13 23.73 -3.72
C SER A 110 -1.19 23.43 -4.79
N LYS A 111 -0.82 22.77 -5.90
CA LYS A 111 -1.75 22.35 -6.96
C LYS A 111 -2.38 20.98 -6.71
N CYS A 112 -1.99 20.27 -5.64
CA CYS A 112 -2.62 19.01 -5.27
C CYS A 112 -4.01 19.23 -4.70
N GLU A 113 -4.97 18.42 -5.14
CA GLU A 113 -6.34 18.42 -4.61
C GLU A 113 -6.40 17.88 -3.17
N TYR A 114 -5.61 16.84 -2.88
CA TYR A 114 -5.59 16.18 -1.58
C TYR A 114 -4.38 16.55 -0.73
N SER A 115 -4.58 16.72 0.58
CA SER A 115 -3.51 17.12 1.50
C SER A 115 -2.43 16.05 1.66
N HIS A 116 -2.76 14.75 1.60
CA HIS A 116 -1.74 13.69 1.64
C HIS A 116 -0.77 13.78 0.45
N LEU A 117 -1.24 14.17 -0.74
CA LEU A 117 -0.38 14.38 -1.90
C LEU A 117 0.53 15.59 -1.70
N LYS A 118 0.00 16.66 -1.12
CA LYS A 118 0.77 17.85 -0.77
C LYS A 118 1.87 17.50 0.24
N VAL A 119 1.54 16.78 1.31
CA VAL A 119 2.50 16.35 2.34
C VAL A 119 3.58 15.45 1.75
N LEU A 120 3.21 14.51 0.88
CA LEU A 120 4.18 13.70 0.16
C LEU A 120 5.14 14.56 -0.66
N MET A 121 4.63 15.48 -1.46
CA MET A 121 5.47 16.36 -2.28
C MET A 121 6.35 17.27 -1.45
N ASP A 122 5.83 17.86 -0.38
CA ASP A 122 6.58 18.73 0.53
C ASP A 122 7.68 17.96 1.29
N TRP A 123 7.43 16.70 1.65
CA TRP A 123 8.44 15.81 2.20
C TRP A 123 9.60 15.59 1.21
N PHE A 124 9.30 15.15 -0.01
CA PHE A 124 10.33 14.87 -1.01
C PHE A 124 11.06 16.13 -1.49
N LYS A 125 10.40 17.29 -1.45
CA LYS A 125 10.99 18.60 -1.72
C LYS A 125 12.17 18.93 -0.80
N THR A 126 12.20 18.38 0.41
CA THR A 126 13.33 18.59 1.35
C THR A 126 14.64 17.95 0.88
N TYR A 127 14.56 16.99 -0.05
CA TYR A 127 15.73 16.29 -0.60
C TYR A 127 16.16 16.79 -1.98
N GLU A 128 15.41 17.70 -2.58
CA GLU A 128 15.69 18.27 -3.90
C GLU A 128 17.04 18.99 -3.94
N ASP A 129 17.71 18.91 -5.08
CA ASP A 129 18.88 19.70 -5.41
C ASP A 129 18.50 21.10 -5.96
N ASN A 130 19.49 21.87 -6.41
CA ASN A 130 19.29 23.20 -6.97
C ASN A 130 18.48 23.21 -8.30
N LYS A 131 18.22 22.06 -8.91
CA LYS A 131 17.41 21.90 -10.12
C LYS A 131 15.98 21.43 -9.81
N ASN A 132 15.61 21.32 -8.52
CA ASN A 132 14.36 20.71 -8.05
C ASN A 132 14.29 19.21 -8.40
N GLU A 133 15.43 18.51 -8.34
CA GLU A 133 15.56 17.10 -8.66
C GLU A 133 15.95 16.28 -7.43
N PHE A 134 15.39 15.08 -7.26
CA PHE A 134 15.84 14.11 -6.26
C PHE A 134 15.87 12.70 -6.83
N SER A 135 16.66 11.81 -6.23
CA SER A 135 16.60 10.36 -6.45
C SER A 135 16.60 9.62 -5.12
N PHE A 136 16.05 8.42 -5.07
CA PHE A 136 16.11 7.61 -3.85
C PHE A 136 17.56 7.31 -3.42
N ASP A 137 18.49 7.09 -4.36
CA ASP A 137 19.92 6.95 -4.04
C ASP A 137 20.47 8.15 -3.27
N SER A 138 20.15 9.37 -3.73
CA SER A 138 20.59 10.60 -3.06
C SER A 138 19.97 10.78 -1.67
N ILE A 139 18.72 10.30 -1.49
CA ILE A 139 18.02 10.32 -0.21
C ILE A 139 18.66 9.30 0.73
N LYS A 140 18.96 8.09 0.26
CA LYS A 140 19.62 7.03 1.01
C LYS A 140 20.93 7.51 1.62
N ILE A 141 21.80 8.13 0.81
CA ILE A 141 23.07 8.71 1.27
C ILE A 141 22.81 9.73 2.40
N LYS A 142 21.91 10.69 2.19
CA LYS A 142 21.60 11.74 3.19
C LYS A 142 21.03 11.17 4.50
N VAL A 143 20.18 10.14 4.40
CA VAL A 143 19.54 9.47 5.55
C VAL A 143 20.56 8.65 6.33
N ASP A 144 21.48 7.97 5.65
CA ASP A 144 22.55 7.17 6.27
C ASP A 144 23.58 8.04 6.98
N GLU A 145 23.97 9.17 6.37
CA GLU A 145 24.99 10.09 6.91
C GLU A 145 24.51 10.91 8.13
N SER A 146 23.20 11.06 8.33
CA SER A 146 22.67 11.97 9.36
C SER A 146 21.46 11.44 10.11
N LYS A 147 21.65 11.19 11.41
CA LYS A 147 20.58 10.80 12.34
C LYS A 147 19.39 11.77 12.37
N ASN A 148 19.65 13.07 12.23
CA ASN A 148 18.58 14.06 12.21
C ASN A 148 17.75 13.95 10.93
N ILE A 149 18.41 13.72 9.79
CA ILE A 149 17.73 13.49 8.51
C ILE A 149 16.95 12.18 8.54
N ALA A 150 17.52 11.11 9.09
CA ALA A 150 16.83 9.83 9.30
C ALA A 150 15.55 9.98 10.15
N LYS A 151 15.64 10.70 11.27
CA LYS A 151 14.47 11.00 12.11
C LYS A 151 13.40 11.80 11.35
N ASN A 152 13.80 12.80 10.57
CA ASN A 152 12.87 13.59 9.78
C ASN A 152 12.21 12.75 8.67
N PHE A 153 12.95 11.85 8.03
CA PHE A 153 12.40 10.90 7.06
C PHE A 153 11.33 10.01 7.70
N TYR A 154 11.65 9.40 8.85
CA TYR A 154 10.72 8.55 9.60
C TYR A 154 9.44 9.30 10.01
N ASN A 155 9.58 10.51 10.54
CA ASN A 155 8.42 11.33 10.92
C ASN A 155 7.57 11.70 9.71
N SER A 156 8.20 12.12 8.61
CA SER A 156 7.49 12.52 7.39
C SER A 156 6.72 11.34 6.75
N TYR A 157 7.26 10.12 6.86
CA TYR A 157 6.53 8.90 6.49
C TYR A 157 5.22 8.78 7.30
N TRP A 158 5.29 8.91 8.63
CA TRP A 158 4.09 8.83 9.47
C TRP A 158 3.13 9.99 9.28
N ASP A 159 3.62 11.20 9.03
CA ASP A 159 2.80 12.35 8.67
C ASP A 159 2.01 12.07 7.38
N PHE A 160 2.66 11.49 6.37
CA PHE A 160 2.01 11.06 5.13
C PHE A 160 0.93 10.01 5.39
N ILE A 161 1.23 8.94 6.15
CA ILE A 161 0.25 7.91 6.51
C ILE A 161 -0.95 8.50 7.28
N ASN A 162 -0.71 9.45 8.19
CA ASN A 162 -1.77 10.10 8.95
C ASN A 162 -2.66 10.99 8.06
N GLU A 163 -2.07 11.73 7.12
CA GLU A 163 -2.83 12.53 6.16
C GLU A 163 -3.69 11.67 5.22
N ILE A 164 -3.23 10.49 4.82
CA ILE A 164 -4.06 9.53 4.05
C ILE A 164 -5.32 9.19 4.86
N ARG A 165 -5.15 8.85 6.15
CA ARG A 165 -6.27 8.51 7.04
C ARG A 165 -7.22 9.69 7.23
N LEU A 166 -6.71 10.91 7.36
CA LEU A 166 -7.53 12.12 7.46
C LEU A 166 -8.32 12.36 6.18
N ASN A 167 -7.69 12.23 5.02
CA ASN A 167 -8.38 12.37 3.73
C ASN A 167 -9.43 11.28 3.53
N GLY A 168 -9.15 10.03 3.84
CA GLY A 168 -10.15 8.96 3.76
C GLY A 168 -11.35 9.17 4.70
N LYS A 169 -11.14 9.74 5.89
CA LYS A 169 -12.22 10.16 6.79
C LYS A 169 -13.05 11.31 6.21
N LEU A 170 -12.41 12.32 5.61
CA LEU A 170 -13.11 13.43 4.95
C LEU A 170 -13.99 12.97 3.78
N HIS A 171 -13.61 11.87 3.12
CA HIS A 171 -14.41 11.25 2.05
C HIS A 171 -15.52 10.33 2.57
N ASN A 172 -15.70 10.20 3.89
CA ASN A 172 -16.66 9.29 4.51
C ASN A 172 -16.54 7.85 3.97
N TYR A 173 -15.31 7.37 3.74
CA TYR A 173 -15.09 6.00 3.30
C TYR A 173 -15.65 5.01 4.30
N TYR A 174 -15.47 5.29 5.59
CA TYR A 174 -15.91 4.43 6.68
C TYR A 174 -16.97 5.12 7.54
N ILE A 175 -18.01 4.36 7.88
CA ILE A 175 -19.12 4.75 8.76
C ILE A 175 -19.31 3.72 9.86
N ILE A 176 -20.05 4.08 10.91
CA ILE A 176 -20.33 3.17 12.03
C ILE A 176 -21.75 2.61 11.90
N ILE A 177 -21.86 1.28 11.84
CA ILE A 177 -23.12 0.53 11.97
C ILE A 177 -23.01 -0.40 13.17
N LYS A 178 -23.91 -0.25 14.15
CA LYS A 178 -23.94 -1.07 15.38
C LYS A 178 -22.55 -1.21 16.05
N ASN A 179 -21.85 -0.09 16.20
CA ASN A 179 -20.51 0.02 16.79
C ASN A 179 -19.38 -0.70 16.03
N LYS A 180 -19.63 -1.07 14.77
CA LYS A 180 -18.59 -1.57 13.87
C LYS A 180 -18.42 -0.60 12.72
N GLU A 181 -17.17 -0.35 12.40
CA GLU A 181 -16.81 0.47 11.27
C GLU A 181 -16.88 -0.36 9.99
N VAL A 182 -17.57 0.15 8.98
CA VAL A 182 -17.79 -0.48 7.67
C VAL A 182 -17.66 0.57 6.57
N LEU A 183 -17.41 0.14 5.34
CA LEU A 183 -17.44 1.07 4.20
C LEU A 183 -18.84 1.68 4.03
N SER A 184 -18.93 2.96 3.67
CA SER A 184 -20.19 3.55 3.20
C SER A 184 -20.65 2.87 1.89
N ASN A 185 -21.88 3.12 1.42
CA ASN A 185 -22.35 2.51 0.17
C ASN A 185 -21.53 2.95 -1.04
N ASP A 186 -21.24 4.24 -1.16
CA ASP A 186 -20.41 4.77 -2.25
C ASP A 186 -19.00 4.17 -2.21
N ALA A 187 -18.37 4.16 -1.03
CA ALA A 187 -17.02 3.61 -0.86
C ALA A 187 -16.98 2.09 -1.06
N TYR A 188 -18.01 1.36 -0.64
CA TYR A 188 -18.11 -0.08 -0.90
C TYR A 188 -18.28 -0.38 -2.38
N ASN A 189 -19.06 0.43 -3.10
CA ASN A 189 -19.18 0.31 -4.54
C ASN A 189 -17.85 0.58 -5.25
N GLU A 190 -17.12 1.64 -4.86
CA GLU A 190 -15.79 1.93 -5.39
C GLU A 190 -14.80 0.79 -5.07
N TYR A 191 -14.86 0.23 -3.85
CA TYR A 191 -14.08 -0.93 -3.46
C TYR A 191 -14.34 -2.16 -4.36
N LEU A 192 -15.61 -2.43 -4.71
CA LEU A 192 -15.96 -3.52 -5.62
C LEU A 192 -15.36 -3.31 -7.01
N GLN A 193 -15.37 -2.07 -7.51
CA GLN A 193 -14.75 -1.74 -8.80
C GLN A 193 -13.22 -1.91 -8.76
N TRP A 194 -12.57 -1.51 -7.66
CA TRP A 194 -11.14 -1.74 -7.46
C TRP A 194 -10.81 -3.23 -7.34
N CYS A 195 -11.70 -4.04 -6.75
CA CYS A 195 -11.56 -5.50 -6.75
C CYS A 195 -11.68 -6.10 -8.17
N ALA A 196 -12.59 -5.60 -8.99
CA ALA A 196 -12.71 -6.00 -10.38
C ALA A 196 -11.47 -5.61 -11.21
N TYR A 197 -10.91 -4.43 -10.95
CA TYR A 197 -9.63 -4.00 -11.54
C TYR A 197 -8.46 -4.87 -11.05
N LYS A 198 -8.40 -5.21 -9.76
CA LYS A 198 -7.38 -6.15 -9.23
C LYS A 198 -7.40 -7.49 -9.96
N LYS A 199 -8.57 -8.06 -10.24
CA LYS A 199 -8.69 -9.31 -11.01
C LYS A 199 -8.12 -9.17 -12.41
N TYR A 200 -8.38 -8.03 -13.07
CA TYR A 200 -7.74 -7.72 -14.36
C TYR A 200 -6.22 -7.66 -14.24
N LEU A 201 -5.68 -6.96 -13.23
CA LEU A 201 -4.23 -6.88 -13.01
C LEU A 201 -3.58 -8.24 -12.80
N LEU A 202 -4.19 -9.11 -11.98
CA LEU A 202 -3.72 -10.47 -11.79
C LEU A 202 -3.74 -11.26 -13.11
N SER A 203 -4.78 -11.09 -13.93
CA SER A 203 -4.81 -11.73 -15.26
C SER A 203 -3.70 -11.23 -16.19
N LEU A 204 -3.30 -9.96 -16.13
CA LEU A 204 -2.17 -9.44 -16.91
C LEU A 204 -0.86 -10.07 -16.45
N ILE A 205 -0.65 -10.17 -15.13
CA ILE A 205 0.54 -10.78 -14.53
C ILE A 205 0.62 -12.26 -14.92
N ASP A 206 -0.45 -13.02 -14.73
CA ASP A 206 -0.52 -14.46 -15.03
C ASP A 206 -0.25 -14.75 -16.51
N ASN A 207 -0.76 -13.89 -17.40
CA ASN A 207 -0.56 -14.02 -18.84
C ASN A 207 0.72 -13.36 -19.35
N LYS A 208 1.53 -12.75 -18.47
CA LYS A 208 2.71 -11.94 -18.82
C LYS A 208 2.41 -10.86 -19.87
N ASP A 209 1.22 -10.27 -19.82
CA ASP A 209 0.78 -9.23 -20.74
C ASP A 209 1.26 -7.84 -20.28
N THR A 210 1.98 -7.15 -21.15
CA THR A 210 2.55 -5.81 -20.88
C THR A 210 1.57 -4.67 -21.21
N ASN A 211 0.36 -4.97 -21.65
CA ASN A 211 -0.69 -3.98 -21.89
C ASN A 211 -0.98 -3.17 -20.62
N ASN A 212 -1.01 -1.84 -20.74
CA ASN A 212 -1.29 -0.89 -19.66
C ASN A 212 -0.43 -1.04 -18.39
N ILE A 213 0.76 -1.64 -18.49
CA ILE A 213 1.68 -1.90 -17.37
C ILE A 213 1.91 -0.68 -16.47
N LYS A 214 1.92 0.53 -17.05
CA LYS A 214 2.12 1.79 -16.34
C LYS A 214 1.05 2.02 -15.27
N GLU A 215 -0.22 1.92 -15.66
CA GLU A 215 -1.36 2.13 -14.77
C GLU A 215 -1.57 0.93 -13.85
N SER A 216 -1.29 -0.27 -14.37
CA SER A 216 -1.32 -1.53 -13.60
C SER A 216 -0.40 -1.50 -12.39
N ILE A 217 0.87 -1.14 -12.58
CA ILE A 217 1.87 -1.13 -11.51
C ILE A 217 1.59 -0.04 -10.46
N ILE A 218 1.16 1.15 -10.89
CA ILE A 218 0.88 2.27 -9.98
C ILE A 218 -0.14 1.86 -8.89
N TYR A 219 -1.10 1.00 -9.23
CA TYR A 219 -2.16 0.58 -8.30
C TYR A 219 -1.94 -0.83 -7.71
N ALA A 220 -1.01 -1.62 -8.23
CA ALA A 220 -0.78 -3.00 -7.79
C ALA A 220 -0.55 -3.08 -6.28
N SER A 221 0.36 -2.27 -5.73
CA SER A 221 0.61 -2.26 -4.29
C SER A 221 -0.57 -1.79 -3.46
N ALA A 222 -1.32 -0.79 -3.95
CA ALA A 222 -2.52 -0.30 -3.28
C ALA A 222 -3.61 -1.37 -3.18
N LEU A 223 -3.60 -2.34 -4.09
CA LEU A 223 -4.51 -3.48 -4.14
C LEU A 223 -3.92 -4.74 -3.47
N GLY A 224 -2.79 -4.62 -2.78
CA GLY A 224 -2.14 -5.72 -2.08
C GLY A 224 -1.57 -6.80 -3.00
N ILE A 225 -1.15 -6.44 -4.21
CA ILE A 225 -0.31 -7.29 -5.07
C ILE A 225 1.14 -6.99 -4.70
N SER A 226 1.91 -8.02 -4.34
CA SER A 226 3.30 -7.79 -3.90
C SER A 226 4.20 -7.44 -5.08
N ASN A 227 5.30 -6.72 -4.80
CA ASN A 227 6.29 -6.43 -5.84
C ASN A 227 6.98 -7.69 -6.38
N TYR A 228 6.99 -8.79 -5.62
CA TYR A 228 7.51 -10.09 -6.06
C TYR A 228 6.55 -10.78 -7.02
N ASP A 229 5.23 -10.66 -6.77
CA ASP A 229 4.21 -11.17 -7.70
C ASP A 229 4.20 -10.39 -9.02
N LEU A 230 4.76 -9.17 -9.03
CA LEU A 230 4.92 -8.35 -10.23
C LEU A 230 6.12 -8.74 -11.09
N GLU A 231 6.91 -9.77 -10.76
CA GLU A 231 8.05 -10.22 -11.57
C GLU A 231 7.62 -10.61 -13.00
N MET A 232 7.62 -9.61 -13.89
CA MET A 232 7.46 -9.81 -15.31
C MET A 232 8.83 -10.12 -15.90
N ASP A 233 8.97 -11.32 -16.43
CA ASP A 233 10.17 -11.72 -17.16
C ASP A 233 10.20 -11.00 -18.52
N LEU A 234 10.68 -9.76 -18.51
CA LEU A 234 10.74 -8.89 -19.68
C LEU A 234 11.96 -9.20 -20.57
N THR A 235 12.73 -10.25 -20.24
CA THR A 235 13.99 -10.59 -20.91
C THR A 235 13.86 -11.59 -22.06
N ASP A 236 12.69 -12.23 -22.23
CA ASP A 236 12.57 -13.40 -23.11
C ASP A 236 12.14 -13.15 -24.58
N SER A 237 11.82 -11.92 -24.99
CA SER A 237 11.49 -11.68 -26.41
C SER A 237 12.68 -11.11 -27.19
N LYS A 238 13.47 -12.02 -27.78
CA LYS A 238 14.59 -11.73 -28.70
C LYS A 238 14.17 -11.33 -30.11
N GLU A 239 12.90 -11.11 -30.39
CA GLU A 239 12.44 -10.84 -31.76
C GLU A 239 11.50 -9.64 -31.83
N ASN A 240 11.99 -8.59 -32.51
CA ASN A 240 11.25 -7.45 -33.06
C ASN A 240 10.49 -6.55 -32.06
N TYR A 241 11.18 -5.55 -31.49
CA TYR A 241 10.52 -4.56 -30.65
C TYR A 241 9.92 -3.37 -31.41
N SER A 242 8.60 -3.22 -31.23
CA SER A 242 7.88 -1.95 -31.24
C SER A 242 8.41 -1.03 -30.12
N TYR A 243 8.41 0.29 -30.36
CA TYR A 243 8.86 1.32 -29.42
C TYR A 243 8.12 1.28 -28.06
N ASP A 244 6.87 0.81 -28.03
CA ASP A 244 6.02 0.77 -26.83
C ASP A 244 6.52 -0.20 -25.75
N ASN A 245 7.06 -1.36 -26.15
CA ASN A 245 7.57 -2.36 -25.20
C ASN A 245 8.81 -1.86 -24.44
N ASN A 246 9.60 -0.97 -25.06
CA ASN A 246 10.77 -0.39 -24.41
C ASN A 246 10.36 0.60 -23.30
N PHE A 247 9.34 1.43 -23.54
CA PHE A 247 8.81 2.35 -22.53
C PHE A 247 8.22 1.61 -21.33
N ASN A 248 7.43 0.57 -21.60
CA ASN A 248 6.79 -0.27 -20.60
C ASN A 248 7.80 -0.98 -19.69
N ASN A 249 8.84 -1.58 -20.27
CA ASN A 249 9.93 -2.21 -19.51
C ASN A 249 10.71 -1.18 -18.67
N THR A 250 10.98 -0.01 -19.25
CA THR A 250 11.65 1.09 -18.57
C THR A 250 10.85 1.59 -17.36
N PHE A 251 9.53 1.77 -17.51
CA PHE A 251 8.65 2.20 -16.42
C PHE A 251 8.55 1.17 -15.28
N TYR A 252 8.40 -0.12 -15.63
CA TYR A 252 8.42 -1.20 -14.65
C TYR A 252 9.73 -1.22 -13.86
N SER A 253 10.86 -1.19 -14.58
CA SER A 253 12.18 -1.14 -13.96
C SER A 253 12.31 0.04 -12.99
N TYR A 254 11.83 1.23 -13.38
CA TYR A 254 11.83 2.39 -12.49
C TYR A 254 11.03 2.17 -11.22
N TYR A 255 9.83 1.62 -11.33
CA TYR A 255 8.99 1.36 -10.17
C TYR A 255 9.66 0.39 -9.21
N ILE A 256 10.15 -0.75 -9.72
CA ILE A 256 10.75 -1.80 -8.89
C ILE A 256 12.00 -1.28 -8.19
N THR A 257 12.90 -0.59 -8.89
CA THR A 257 14.10 0.01 -8.28
C THR A 257 13.73 1.01 -7.19
N ASN A 258 12.76 1.88 -7.45
CA ASN A 258 12.28 2.86 -6.46
C ASN A 258 11.64 2.19 -5.24
N ALA A 259 10.88 1.11 -5.43
CA ALA A 259 10.27 0.36 -4.34
C ALA A 259 11.31 -0.31 -3.43
N PHE A 260 12.32 -0.95 -4.01
CA PHE A 260 13.43 -1.53 -3.26
C PHE A 260 14.23 -0.47 -2.51
N LEU A 261 14.65 0.60 -3.17
CA LEU A 261 15.41 1.67 -2.54
C LEU A 261 14.62 2.35 -1.41
N PHE A 262 13.31 2.58 -1.59
CA PHE A 262 12.49 3.15 -0.53
C PHE A 262 12.45 2.26 0.71
N ASN A 263 12.31 0.95 0.54
CA ASN A 263 12.35 0.00 1.65
C ASN A 263 13.70 0.06 2.40
N GLU A 264 14.81 0.12 1.67
CA GLU A 264 16.14 0.27 2.29
C GLU A 264 16.26 1.57 3.09
N ILE A 265 15.83 2.71 2.51
CA ILE A 265 15.87 4.01 3.19
C ILE A 265 15.01 3.99 4.44
N HIS A 266 13.81 3.41 4.36
CA HIS A 266 12.91 3.29 5.50
C HIS A 266 13.55 2.47 6.63
N ASN A 267 14.17 1.34 6.32
CA ASN A 267 14.85 0.50 7.30
C ASN A 267 16.04 1.23 7.95
N ILE A 268 16.85 1.97 7.17
CA ILE A 268 17.93 2.81 7.72
C ILE A 268 17.36 3.88 8.66
N ALA A 269 16.28 4.54 8.24
CA ALA A 269 15.63 5.58 9.03
C ALA A 269 15.05 5.05 10.35
N ASP A 270 14.37 3.90 10.32
CA ASP A 270 13.78 3.26 11.50
C ASP A 270 14.85 2.75 12.47
N ASN A 271 15.90 2.09 11.97
CA ASN A 271 17.03 1.66 12.80
C ASN A 271 17.71 2.84 13.52
N ASN A 272 17.96 3.92 12.78
CA ASN A 272 18.56 5.13 13.35
C ASN A 272 17.62 5.84 14.32
N HIS A 273 16.30 5.76 14.11
CA HIS A 273 15.29 6.28 15.04
C HIS A 273 15.25 5.48 16.35
N ASN A 274 15.25 4.15 16.26
CA ASN A 274 15.09 3.24 17.41
C ASN A 274 16.37 3.05 18.22
N SER A 275 17.54 3.39 17.66
CA SER A 275 18.84 3.36 18.36
C SER A 275 18.96 4.28 19.59
N ASN A 276 17.99 5.16 19.84
CA ASN A 276 17.85 5.92 21.09
C ASN A 276 17.08 5.20 22.21
N SER A 277 16.47 4.05 21.90
CA SER A 277 15.87 3.19 22.93
C SER A 277 16.94 2.22 23.42
N ASN A 278 17.51 2.51 24.60
CA ASN A 278 18.28 1.54 25.38
C ASN A 278 17.37 0.38 25.81
N PHE A 279 17.03 -0.50 24.87
CA PHE A 279 16.56 -1.84 25.15
C PHE A 279 17.61 -2.82 24.63
N ASN A 280 18.57 -3.11 25.50
CA ASN A 280 19.39 -4.31 25.38
C ASN A 280 18.44 -5.51 25.28
N ASN A 281 18.39 -6.14 24.13
CA ASN A 281 18.29 -7.58 24.01
C ASN A 281 19.09 -7.98 22.77
N GLY A 282 20.25 -8.58 23.02
CA GLY A 282 21.03 -9.22 21.97
C GLY A 282 20.19 -10.32 21.34
N LEU A 283 19.86 -10.14 20.07
CA LEU A 283 19.56 -11.21 19.15
C LEU A 283 20.38 -10.94 17.89
N ASP A 284 21.38 -11.79 17.70
CA ASP A 284 22.22 -11.85 16.53
C ASP A 284 21.38 -11.90 15.25
N PHE A 285 21.46 -10.86 14.43
CA PHE A 285 21.03 -10.91 13.04
C PHE A 285 22.18 -11.46 12.19
N SER A 286 22.36 -12.78 12.23
CA SER A 286 23.12 -13.50 11.22
C SER A 286 22.28 -14.67 10.71
N ASN A 287 22.05 -14.67 9.40
CA ASN A 287 21.26 -15.64 8.63
C ASN A 287 19.77 -15.73 8.99
N ASN A 288 18.92 -15.22 8.10
CA ASN A 288 17.93 -16.05 7.41
C ASN A 288 17.24 -15.29 6.26
N SER A 289 17.49 -15.80 5.05
CA SER A 289 16.52 -16.07 3.99
C SER A 289 15.21 -15.27 4.01
N PHE A 290 15.13 -14.23 3.17
CA PHE A 290 13.87 -13.71 2.67
C PHE A 290 13.26 -14.73 1.69
N ASN A 291 12.62 -15.76 2.24
CA ASN A 291 11.63 -16.58 1.54
C ASN A 291 10.38 -16.62 2.42
N ASP A 292 9.22 -16.56 1.77
CA ASP A 292 7.86 -16.61 2.32
C ASP A 292 7.21 -15.28 2.69
N PHE A 293 6.78 -14.53 1.67
CA PHE A 293 5.46 -13.89 1.70
C PHE A 293 4.79 -13.99 0.33
N SER A 294 4.26 -15.18 0.02
CA SER A 294 3.11 -15.33 -0.87
C SER A 294 2.06 -16.17 -0.16
N SER A 295 0.97 -15.50 0.22
CA SER A 295 -0.41 -16.01 0.09
C SER A 295 -1.35 -15.01 0.75
N GLY A 296 -2.41 -14.65 0.02
CA GLY A 296 -3.53 -13.93 0.59
C GLY A 296 -4.08 -14.66 1.82
N GLY A 297 -4.54 -13.90 2.81
CA GLY A 297 -5.09 -14.50 4.02
C GLY A 297 -5.12 -13.55 5.22
N GLY A 298 -5.81 -12.43 5.09
CA GLY A 298 -6.08 -11.49 6.18
C GLY A 298 -7.40 -11.74 6.92
N PHE A 299 -7.89 -12.99 6.98
CA PHE A 299 -8.89 -13.40 7.96
C PHE A 299 -8.29 -14.47 8.90
N SER A 300 -8.08 -14.03 10.15
CA SER A 300 -8.04 -14.80 11.40
C SER A 300 -6.98 -15.90 11.60
N GLY A 301 -6.13 -15.66 12.59
CA GLY A 301 -5.59 -16.70 13.49
C GLY A 301 -5.79 -16.22 14.94
N GLY A 302 -6.58 -16.87 15.80
CA GLY A 302 -7.22 -18.16 15.61
C GLY A 302 -8.33 -18.47 16.61
N GLY A 303 -8.88 -19.67 16.45
CA GLY A 303 -9.64 -20.34 17.49
C GLY A 303 -11.06 -20.77 17.13
N GLY A 304 -11.24 -21.51 16.03
CA GLY A 304 -12.21 -22.61 15.95
C GLY A 304 -13.63 -22.31 15.46
N GLY A 305 -13.95 -22.87 14.29
CA GLY A 305 -15.26 -23.49 14.06
C GLY A 305 -16.23 -22.74 13.16
N ASP A 306 -16.10 -23.01 11.86
CA ASP A 306 -17.17 -23.20 10.87
C ASP A 306 -18.12 -22.03 10.52
N SER A 307 -17.79 -21.44 9.37
CA SER A 307 -18.62 -21.46 8.14
C SER A 307 -19.88 -20.59 8.05
N GLY A 308 -19.80 -19.62 7.12
CA GLY A 308 -20.93 -19.12 6.33
C GLY A 308 -21.28 -17.65 6.55
N ALA A 309 -20.51 -16.72 5.97
CA ALA A 309 -20.94 -15.35 5.69
C ALA A 309 -20.15 -14.78 4.51
N PHE A 310 -20.82 -14.67 3.36
CA PHE A 310 -20.77 -13.51 2.49
C PHE A 310 -21.95 -12.61 2.87
#